data_AF-A0A928ULD5-F1
#
_entry.id   AF-A0A928ULD5-F1
#
_cell.length_a   1.000
_cell.length_b   1.000
_cell.length_c   1.000
_cell.angle_alpha   90.00
_cell.angle_beta   90.00
_cell.angle_gamma   90.00
#
_symmetry.space_group_name_H-M   'P 1'
#
loop_
_entity.id
_entity.type
_entity.pdbx_description
1 polymer ?
#
loop_
_entity_poly.entity_id
_entity_poly.type
_entity_poly.pdbx_seq_one_letter_code
_entity_poly.pdbx_strand_id
1 'polypeptide(L)'
;MGMAASQARLLSITARIHDIEYQSQSIQNAKMQLATKSDGVYREYMDALDAQTVTLTAINNGERSTVAATFNNLCSRNRLTPASSNTTYALRDVRGRLIVEDEIAENYYRYIEGEDSPSAQGFAMFMMCCEGGALGNVGEVEANLRAAENDAWDELHPENGSKASEKLEKLHNSLSEMTKEEDSSTPGDIYNRLAVNPEDQEKYDRLLKEYREELYRSHMPEVITALGNTPVGADSIMFDPTDDAQKAEFEYYVSIFNQIQANGGLCIGIGKFDGFNGDASSDSEWLTAMIQCGQISIELVKEDKNGKINFEGTAPSSDSSLRYTETTSIDSTAAKKAEAKYEHDLKEIEQKDKKFDLTLSKLETEHTALTTEYESVKKVIEDNIDRTFKIFS
;
A
#
# COMPACT_ATOMS: atom_id res chain seq x y z
N MET A 1 45.83 -4.97 71.10
CA MET A 1 45.69 -4.98 69.62
C MET A 1 44.36 -5.56 69.11
N GLY A 2 43.51 -6.19 69.95
CA GLY A 2 42.26 -6.82 69.49
C GLY A 2 41.10 -5.87 69.13
N MET A 3 40.93 -4.74 69.84
CA MET A 3 39.74 -3.88 69.68
C MET A 3 39.66 -3.14 68.33
N ALA A 4 40.77 -2.62 67.82
CA ALA A 4 40.79 -1.91 66.54
C ALA A 4 40.49 -2.87 65.37
N ALA A 5 40.99 -4.11 65.43
CA ALA A 5 40.72 -5.13 64.42
C ALA A 5 39.25 -5.60 64.45
N SER A 6 38.64 -5.76 65.64
CA SER A 6 37.23 -6.13 65.75
C SER A 6 36.29 -5.00 65.31
N GLN A 7 36.62 -3.73 65.60
CA GLN A 7 35.86 -2.57 65.11
C GLN A 7 35.96 -2.43 63.59
N ALA A 8 37.14 -2.62 63.00
CA ALA A 8 37.32 -2.62 61.55
C ALA A 8 36.51 -3.73 60.87
N ARG A 9 36.47 -4.94 61.47
CA ARG A 9 35.64 -6.04 60.98
C ARG A 9 34.14 -5.71 61.08
N LEU A 10 33.69 -5.15 62.20
CA LEU A 10 32.29 -4.75 62.38
C LEU A 10 31.85 -3.77 61.28
N LEU A 11 32.64 -2.72 61.03
CA LEU A 11 32.40 -1.75 59.96
C LEU A 11 32.37 -2.40 58.58
N SER A 12 33.25 -3.37 58.31
CA SER A 12 33.25 -4.10 57.03
C SER A 12 32.01 -4.97 56.83
N ILE A 13 31.50 -5.60 57.90
CA ILE A 13 30.27 -6.39 57.86
C ILE A 13 29.07 -5.47 57.66
N THR A 14 29.01 -4.34 58.37
CA THR A 14 27.95 -3.33 58.20
C THR A 14 27.91 -2.81 56.76
N ALA A 15 29.05 -2.48 56.15
CA ALA A 15 29.09 -2.04 54.75
C ALA A 15 28.51 -3.11 53.81
N ARG A 16 28.89 -4.38 53.99
CA ARG A 16 28.35 -5.49 53.17
C ARG A 16 26.85 -5.72 53.37
N ILE A 17 26.34 -5.58 54.60
CA ILE A 17 24.90 -5.68 54.88
C ILE A 17 24.15 -4.59 54.12
N HIS A 18 24.62 -3.35 54.18
CA HIS A 18 24.01 -2.22 53.47
C HIS A 18 24.06 -2.42 51.95
N ASP A 19 25.17 -2.94 51.40
CA ASP A 19 25.29 -3.25 49.97
C ASP A 19 24.27 -4.32 49.55
N ILE A 20 24.08 -5.37 50.36
CA ILE A 20 23.10 -6.42 50.11
C ILE A 20 21.67 -5.87 50.19
N GLU A 21 21.35 -5.04 51.18
CA GLU A 21 20.04 -4.41 51.30
C GLU A 21 19.75 -3.52 50.08
N TYR A 22 20.75 -2.75 49.64
CA TYR A 22 20.64 -1.94 48.43
C TYR A 22 20.40 -2.80 47.19
N GLN A 23 21.13 -3.91 47.03
CA GLN A 23 20.92 -4.85 45.93
C GLN A 23 19.53 -5.48 45.97
N SER A 24 19.06 -5.93 47.13
CA SER A 24 17.72 -6.48 47.32
C SER A 24 16.63 -5.46 46.96
N GLN A 25 16.76 -4.21 47.41
CA GLN A 25 15.83 -3.13 47.05
C GLN A 25 15.84 -2.85 45.54
N SER A 26 17.02 -2.83 44.92
CA SER A 26 17.14 -2.66 43.46
C SER A 26 16.45 -3.79 42.70
N ILE A 27 16.57 -5.03 43.15
CA ILE A 27 15.90 -6.19 42.53
C ILE A 27 14.39 -6.09 42.72
N GLN A 28 13.90 -5.72 43.91
CA GLN A 28 12.47 -5.52 44.16
C GLN A 28 11.87 -4.45 43.23
N ASN A 29 12.58 -3.34 43.02
CA ASN A 29 12.18 -2.33 42.04
C ASN A 29 12.17 -2.90 40.61
N ALA A 30 13.14 -3.73 40.23
CA ALA A 30 13.16 -4.41 38.93
C ALA A 30 12.00 -5.41 38.76
N LYS A 31 11.60 -6.12 39.83
CA LYS A 31 10.39 -6.98 39.82
C LYS A 31 9.13 -6.15 39.59
N MET A 32 8.99 -5.00 40.24
CA MET A 32 7.85 -4.09 40.00
C MET A 32 7.78 -3.64 38.53
N GLN A 33 8.93 -3.33 37.91
CA GLN A 33 8.99 -3.00 36.49
C GLN A 33 8.64 -4.20 35.60
N LEU A 34 9.07 -5.43 35.95
CA LEU A 34 8.66 -6.63 35.23
C LEU A 34 7.15 -6.88 35.32
N ALA A 35 6.54 -6.67 36.48
CA ALA A 35 5.09 -6.77 36.64
C ALA A 35 4.36 -5.77 35.73
N THR A 36 4.85 -4.53 35.67
CA THR A 36 4.32 -3.51 34.74
C THR A 36 4.49 -3.94 33.28
N LYS A 37 5.61 -4.57 32.92
CA LYS A 37 5.82 -5.13 31.57
C LYS A 37 4.86 -6.29 31.28
N SER A 38 4.59 -7.16 32.27
CA SER A 38 3.64 -8.26 32.15
C SER A 38 2.23 -7.74 31.83
N ASP A 39 1.79 -6.69 32.52
CA ASP A 39 0.52 -6.03 32.23
C ASP A 39 0.51 -5.43 30.81
N GLY A 40 1.63 -4.87 30.36
CA GLY A 40 1.80 -4.35 29.01
C GLY A 40 1.66 -5.44 27.93
N VAL A 41 2.33 -6.58 28.11
CA VAL A 41 2.24 -7.73 27.20
C VAL A 41 0.81 -8.26 27.09
N TYR A 42 0.07 -8.29 28.21
CA TYR A 42 -1.34 -8.68 28.19
C TYR A 42 -2.21 -7.68 27.40
N ARG A 43 -1.98 -6.38 27.55
CA ARG A 43 -2.70 -5.36 26.76
C ARG A 43 -2.41 -5.48 25.28
N GLU A 44 -1.14 -5.62 24.90
CA GLU A 44 -0.76 -5.84 23.50
C GLU A 44 -1.46 -7.06 22.89
N TYR A 45 -1.62 -8.13 23.67
CA TYR A 45 -2.36 -9.30 23.24
C TYR A 45 -3.86 -9.01 23.03
N MET A 46 -4.49 -8.31 23.96
CA MET A 46 -5.90 -7.91 23.83
C MET A 46 -6.11 -6.97 22.63
N ASP A 47 -5.24 -5.98 22.45
CA ASP A 47 -5.27 -5.06 21.32
C ASP A 47 -5.10 -5.81 19.99
N ALA A 48 -4.26 -6.86 19.96
CA ALA A 48 -4.10 -7.71 18.78
C ALA A 48 -5.32 -8.60 18.49
N LEU A 49 -6.05 -9.02 19.53
CA LEU A 49 -7.31 -9.78 19.37
C LEU A 49 -8.45 -8.90 18.88
N ASP A 50 -8.53 -7.66 19.39
CA ASP A 50 -9.54 -6.68 19.03
C ASP A 50 -9.20 -5.91 17.74
N ALA A 51 -8.02 -6.17 17.16
CA ALA A 51 -7.59 -5.56 15.91
C ALA A 51 -8.63 -5.77 14.81
N GLN A 52 -8.86 -4.71 14.04
CA GLN A 52 -9.83 -4.71 12.95
C GLN A 52 -9.10 -4.63 11.62
N THR A 53 -9.53 -5.46 10.68
CA THR A 53 -9.12 -5.42 9.26
C THR A 53 -10.29 -4.89 8.44
N VAL A 54 -10.00 -4.04 7.46
CA VAL A 54 -10.99 -3.67 6.44
C VAL A 54 -11.23 -4.89 5.56
N THR A 55 -12.49 -5.29 5.42
CA THR A 55 -12.90 -6.40 4.57
C THR A 55 -13.79 -5.89 3.43
N LEU A 56 -13.71 -6.60 2.31
CA LEU A 56 -14.56 -6.41 1.14
C LEU A 56 -15.49 -7.62 1.00
N THR A 57 -16.78 -7.36 0.94
CA THR A 57 -17.77 -8.32 0.46
C THR A 57 -17.95 -8.16 -1.05
N ALA A 58 -17.43 -9.12 -1.80
CA ALA A 58 -17.39 -9.14 -3.26
C ALA A 58 -18.09 -10.36 -3.86
N ILE A 59 -18.38 -10.30 -5.16
CA ILE A 59 -18.79 -11.45 -5.96
C ILE A 59 -17.51 -12.06 -6.57
N ASN A 60 -17.22 -13.29 -6.20
CA ASN A 60 -16.11 -14.07 -6.73
C ASN A 60 -16.68 -15.33 -7.39
N ASN A 61 -16.46 -15.50 -8.69
CA ASN A 61 -17.00 -16.62 -9.48
C ASN A 61 -18.52 -16.80 -9.37
N GLY A 62 -19.27 -15.70 -9.24
CA GLY A 62 -20.73 -15.71 -9.12
C GLY A 62 -21.26 -15.94 -7.69
N GLU A 63 -20.38 -16.18 -6.71
CA GLU A 63 -20.73 -16.34 -5.31
C GLU A 63 -20.28 -15.16 -4.46
N ARG A 64 -21.05 -14.85 -3.42
CA ARG A 64 -20.72 -13.77 -2.49
C ARG A 64 -19.71 -14.27 -1.47
N SER A 65 -18.54 -13.63 -1.43
CA SER A 65 -17.47 -13.94 -0.47
C SER A 65 -17.00 -12.67 0.25
N THR A 66 -16.51 -12.83 1.48
CA THR A 66 -15.87 -11.76 2.23
C THR A 66 -14.38 -12.05 2.29
N VAL A 67 -13.58 -11.09 1.84
CA VAL A 67 -12.12 -11.19 1.79
C VAL A 67 -11.49 -9.97 2.47
N ALA A 68 -10.22 -10.10 2.87
CA ALA A 68 -9.46 -8.94 3.32
C ALA A 68 -9.32 -7.90 2.20
N ALA A 69 -9.49 -6.63 2.54
CA ALA A 69 -9.29 -5.54 1.61
C ALA A 69 -7.80 -5.30 1.41
N THR A 70 -7.37 -5.35 0.16
CA THR A 70 -6.00 -5.06 -0.29
C THR A 70 -6.08 -4.17 -1.51
N PHE A 71 -4.98 -3.49 -1.87
CA PHE A 71 -4.94 -2.75 -3.13
C PHE A 71 -5.27 -3.67 -4.32
N ASN A 72 -4.73 -4.90 -4.32
CA ASN A 72 -4.99 -5.88 -5.37
C ASN A 72 -6.49 -6.18 -5.52
N ASN A 73 -7.20 -6.42 -4.42
CA ASN A 73 -8.61 -6.79 -4.48
C ASN A 73 -9.54 -5.59 -4.76
N LEU A 74 -9.07 -4.35 -4.59
CA LEU A 74 -9.89 -3.13 -4.73
C LEU A 74 -9.65 -2.38 -6.04
N CYS A 75 -8.38 -2.20 -6.44
CA CYS A 75 -7.97 -1.21 -7.45
C CYS A 75 -7.09 -1.77 -8.58
N SER A 76 -6.48 -2.94 -8.38
CA SER A 76 -5.62 -3.55 -9.42
C SER A 76 -6.42 -4.07 -10.62
N ARG A 77 -5.70 -4.57 -11.63
CA ARG A 77 -6.27 -5.30 -12.77
C ARG A 77 -7.13 -6.48 -12.32
N ASN A 78 -6.73 -7.14 -11.23
CA ASN A 78 -7.41 -8.31 -10.64
C ASN A 78 -8.42 -7.94 -9.54
N ARG A 79 -8.92 -6.70 -9.53
CA ARG A 79 -9.92 -6.26 -8.54
C ARG A 79 -11.16 -7.14 -8.55
N LEU A 80 -11.79 -7.27 -7.38
CA LEU A 80 -13.05 -8.01 -7.22
C LEU A 80 -14.25 -7.08 -7.37
N THR A 81 -15.34 -7.59 -7.95
CA THR A 81 -16.57 -6.83 -8.11
C THR A 81 -17.32 -6.71 -6.78
N PRO A 82 -17.63 -5.50 -6.29
CA PRO A 82 -18.36 -5.34 -5.03
C PRO A 82 -19.76 -5.95 -5.08
N ALA A 83 -20.22 -6.56 -3.99
CA ALA A 83 -21.49 -7.29 -3.95
C ALA A 83 -22.75 -6.41 -4.01
N SER A 84 -22.65 -5.12 -3.70
CA SER A 84 -23.79 -4.21 -3.59
C SER A 84 -23.99 -3.29 -4.80
N SER A 85 -22.98 -3.16 -5.66
CA SER A 85 -22.97 -2.19 -6.75
C SER A 85 -21.94 -2.56 -7.80
N ASN A 86 -22.18 -2.16 -9.05
CA ASN A 86 -21.21 -2.31 -10.15
C ASN A 86 -20.16 -1.19 -10.16
N THR A 87 -19.97 -0.47 -9.05
CA THR A 87 -19.01 0.62 -8.94
C THR A 87 -17.65 0.09 -8.49
N THR A 88 -16.58 0.66 -9.00
CA THR A 88 -15.21 0.30 -8.62
C THR A 88 -14.67 1.22 -7.53
N TYR A 89 -13.69 0.74 -6.76
CA TYR A 89 -13.02 1.57 -5.77
C TYR A 89 -11.77 2.23 -6.34
N ALA A 90 -11.45 3.40 -5.82
CA ALA A 90 -10.21 4.12 -6.01
C ALA A 90 -9.60 4.47 -4.65
N LEU A 91 -8.27 4.47 -4.57
CA LEU A 91 -7.55 4.93 -3.40
C LEU A 91 -6.83 6.24 -3.74
N ARG A 92 -6.91 7.22 -2.84
CA ARG A 92 -6.15 8.47 -2.95
C ARG A 92 -5.25 8.67 -1.75
N ASP A 93 -4.05 9.19 -1.99
CA ASP A 93 -3.15 9.60 -0.93
C ASP A 93 -3.55 10.96 -0.32
N VAL A 94 -2.92 11.35 0.79
CA VAL A 94 -3.12 12.67 1.43
C VAL A 94 -2.85 13.88 0.52
N ARG A 95 -2.16 13.68 -0.60
CA ARG A 95 -1.84 14.72 -1.59
C ARG A 95 -2.86 14.74 -2.73
N GLY A 96 -3.90 13.90 -2.68
CA GLY A 96 -4.94 13.79 -3.69
C GLY A 96 -4.51 13.03 -4.95
N ARG A 97 -3.39 12.31 -4.94
CA ARG A 97 -2.92 11.50 -6.07
C ARG A 97 -3.60 10.15 -6.05
N LEU A 98 -4.04 9.69 -7.22
CA LEU A 98 -4.65 8.37 -7.38
C LEU A 98 -3.59 7.28 -7.25
N ILE A 99 -3.82 6.28 -6.39
CA ILE A 99 -2.91 5.15 -6.21
C ILE A 99 -3.26 4.09 -7.27
N VAL A 100 -2.27 3.71 -8.08
CA VAL A 100 -2.39 2.75 -9.19
C VAL A 100 -1.24 1.75 -9.18
N GLU A 101 -1.25 0.75 -10.07
CA GLU A 101 -0.12 -0.16 -10.24
C GLU A 101 1.14 0.61 -10.69
N ASP A 102 2.32 0.14 -10.28
CA ASP A 102 3.58 0.88 -10.54
C ASP A 102 3.84 1.06 -12.04
N GLU A 103 3.60 0.01 -12.83
CA GLU A 103 3.74 0.04 -14.28
C GLU A 103 2.80 1.07 -14.92
N ILE A 104 1.56 1.17 -14.43
CA ILE A 104 0.58 2.16 -14.92
C ILE A 104 1.04 3.57 -14.60
N ALA A 105 1.53 3.82 -13.38
CA ALA A 105 2.01 5.14 -12.99
C ALA A 105 3.20 5.60 -13.85
N GLU A 106 4.19 4.72 -14.02
CA GLU A 106 5.39 5.03 -14.80
C GLU A 106 5.06 5.24 -16.28
N ASN A 107 4.27 4.37 -16.87
CA ASN A 107 3.90 4.47 -18.28
C ASN A 107 2.93 5.63 -18.56
N TYR A 108 2.08 6.01 -17.60
CA TYR A 108 1.21 7.18 -17.74
C TYR A 108 2.04 8.46 -17.91
N TYR A 109 3.01 8.71 -17.02
CA TYR A 109 3.87 9.90 -17.12
C TYR A 109 4.72 9.88 -18.40
N ARG A 110 5.23 8.70 -18.79
CA ARG A 110 5.94 8.56 -20.08
C ARG A 110 5.04 8.88 -21.27
N TYR A 111 3.79 8.40 -21.28
CA TYR A 111 2.85 8.62 -22.38
C TYR A 111 2.49 10.10 -22.51
N ILE A 112 2.14 10.78 -21.42
CA ILE A 112 1.77 12.21 -21.48
C ILE A 112 2.94 13.14 -21.80
N GLU A 113 4.19 12.75 -21.48
CA GLU A 113 5.39 13.53 -21.82
C GLU A 113 5.80 13.35 -23.29
N GLY A 114 5.49 12.18 -23.87
CA GLY A 114 5.87 11.83 -25.23
C GLY A 114 4.80 12.09 -26.29
N GLU A 115 3.58 12.45 -25.89
CA GLU A 115 2.44 12.65 -26.79
C GLU A 115 1.76 14.00 -26.58
N ASP A 116 1.56 14.70 -27.68
CA ASP A 116 1.00 16.05 -27.73
C ASP A 116 -0.53 16.06 -27.51
N SER A 117 -1.26 15.02 -27.93
CA SER A 117 -2.71 14.85 -27.70
C SER A 117 -3.02 13.47 -27.10
N PRO A 118 -2.74 13.23 -25.82
CA PRO A 118 -2.86 11.91 -25.22
C PRO A 118 -4.33 11.48 -25.15
N SER A 119 -4.62 10.28 -25.65
CA SER A 119 -5.96 9.69 -25.64
C SER A 119 -6.01 8.42 -24.78
N ALA A 120 -7.21 8.09 -24.27
CA ALA A 120 -7.37 6.90 -23.43
C ALA A 120 -7.12 5.60 -24.22
N GLN A 121 -7.55 5.57 -25.48
CA GLN A 121 -7.35 4.43 -26.39
C GLN A 121 -5.87 4.29 -26.78
N GLY A 122 -5.20 5.40 -27.08
CA GLY A 122 -3.76 5.39 -27.36
C GLY A 122 -2.94 4.93 -26.17
N PHE A 123 -3.28 5.38 -24.95
CA PHE A 123 -2.65 4.87 -23.73
C PHE A 123 -2.88 3.37 -23.54
N ALA A 124 -4.11 2.88 -23.75
CA ALA A 124 -4.40 1.45 -23.62
C ALA A 124 -3.60 0.62 -24.62
N MET A 125 -3.53 1.05 -25.89
CA MET A 125 -2.69 0.39 -26.89
C MET A 125 -1.20 0.43 -26.52
N PHE A 126 -0.71 1.58 -26.03
CA PHE A 126 0.66 1.73 -25.57
C PHE A 126 0.99 0.75 -24.43
N MET A 127 0.11 0.62 -23.43
CA MET A 127 0.28 -0.34 -22.34
C MET A 127 0.36 -1.77 -22.85
N MET A 128 -0.57 -2.16 -23.73
CA MET A 128 -0.63 -3.52 -24.29
C MET A 128 0.58 -3.85 -25.17
N CYS A 129 1.13 -2.86 -25.89
CA CYS A 129 2.36 -3.03 -26.67
C CYS A 129 3.62 -3.10 -25.79
N CYS A 130 3.69 -2.31 -24.70
CA CYS A 130 4.84 -2.29 -23.80
C CYS A 130 5.00 -3.57 -22.96
N GLU A 131 3.91 -4.25 -22.61
CA GLU A 131 3.93 -5.51 -21.84
C GLU A 131 4.60 -6.67 -22.63
N GLY A 132 4.68 -6.55 -23.97
CA GLY A 132 5.36 -7.50 -24.87
C GLY A 132 6.89 -7.37 -24.97
N GLY A 133 7.52 -6.48 -24.19
CA GLY A 133 8.99 -6.31 -24.16
C GLY A 133 9.59 -5.69 -25.44
N ALA A 134 8.76 -5.22 -26.36
CA ALA A 134 9.15 -4.56 -27.58
C ALA A 134 8.43 -3.21 -27.65
N LEU A 135 9.22 -2.13 -27.67
CA LEU A 135 8.95 -0.73 -28.05
C LEU A 135 9.44 0.22 -26.94
N GLY A 136 10.33 1.16 -27.23
CA GLY A 136 10.34 2.02 -28.41
C GLY A 136 9.75 3.37 -28.01
N ASN A 137 10.18 4.45 -28.63
CA ASN A 137 9.80 5.82 -28.25
C ASN A 137 8.25 5.99 -28.31
N VAL A 138 7.62 6.67 -27.34
CA VAL A 138 6.17 6.93 -27.29
C VAL A 138 5.65 7.48 -28.62
N GLY A 139 6.41 8.40 -29.23
CA GLY A 139 6.04 9.00 -30.51
C GLY A 139 6.02 8.02 -31.69
N GLU A 140 6.82 6.95 -31.66
CA GLU A 140 6.77 5.90 -32.69
C GLU A 140 5.50 5.06 -32.55
N VAL A 141 5.12 4.70 -31.32
CA VAL A 141 3.91 3.90 -31.07
C VAL A 141 2.67 4.67 -31.50
N GLU A 142 2.56 5.94 -31.13
CA GLU A 142 1.41 6.77 -31.53
C GLU A 142 1.39 7.01 -33.05
N ALA A 143 2.54 7.25 -33.70
CA ALA A 143 2.58 7.44 -35.15
C ALA A 143 2.07 6.20 -35.90
N ASN A 144 2.45 5.00 -35.45
CA ASN A 144 1.94 3.76 -36.02
C ASN A 144 0.46 3.53 -35.70
N LEU A 145 0.02 3.92 -34.50
CA LEU A 145 -1.39 3.85 -34.14
C LEU A 145 -2.25 4.74 -35.04
N ARG A 146 -1.84 5.99 -35.26
CA ARG A 146 -2.52 6.91 -36.17
C ARG A 146 -2.53 6.39 -37.60
N ALA A 147 -1.44 5.79 -38.08
CA ALA A 147 -1.41 5.15 -39.37
C ALA A 147 -2.43 3.99 -39.45
N ALA A 148 -2.49 3.15 -38.42
CA ALA A 148 -3.45 2.05 -38.35
C ALA A 148 -4.91 2.53 -38.25
N GLU A 149 -5.18 3.61 -37.53
CA GLU A 149 -6.51 4.25 -37.48
C GLU A 149 -6.95 4.74 -38.86
N ASN A 150 -6.03 5.37 -39.62
CA ASN A 150 -6.28 5.82 -40.99
C ASN A 150 -6.49 4.65 -41.97
N ASP A 151 -5.65 3.62 -41.90
CA ASP A 151 -5.79 2.41 -42.72
C ASP A 151 -7.14 1.72 -42.45
N ALA A 152 -7.52 1.60 -41.17
CA ALA A 152 -8.83 1.06 -40.79
C ALA A 152 -9.98 1.93 -41.32
N TRP A 153 -9.84 3.26 -41.30
CA TRP A 153 -10.82 4.17 -41.88
C TRP A 153 -10.99 3.94 -43.39
N ASP A 154 -9.89 3.78 -44.13
CA ASP A 154 -9.90 3.53 -45.58
C ASP A 154 -10.58 2.19 -45.92
N GLU A 155 -10.35 1.14 -45.12
CA GLU A 155 -11.05 -0.14 -45.27
C GLU A 155 -12.56 -0.05 -45.00
N LEU A 156 -12.97 0.85 -44.11
CA LEU A 156 -14.37 1.14 -43.82
C LEU A 156 -15.02 2.03 -44.88
N HIS A 157 -14.24 2.76 -45.70
CA HIS A 157 -14.71 3.64 -46.77
C HIS A 157 -14.21 3.26 -48.17
N PRO A 158 -14.50 2.04 -48.66
CA PRO A 158 -14.14 1.66 -50.01
C PRO A 158 -14.95 2.47 -51.04
N GLU A 159 -14.41 2.60 -52.27
CA GLU A 159 -15.01 3.35 -53.38
C GLU A 159 -16.49 2.99 -53.71
N ASN A 160 -16.96 1.81 -53.28
CA ASN A 160 -18.29 1.27 -53.56
C ASN A 160 -19.28 1.35 -52.38
N GLY A 161 -18.98 2.12 -51.33
CA GLY A 161 -19.91 2.43 -50.23
C GLY A 161 -19.28 2.29 -48.85
N SER A 162 -19.69 3.15 -47.93
CA SER A 162 -19.20 3.17 -46.56
C SER A 162 -19.82 2.05 -45.70
N LYS A 163 -18.98 1.44 -44.87
CA LYS A 163 -19.35 0.52 -43.78
C LYS A 163 -19.35 1.21 -42.42
N ALA A 164 -18.87 2.46 -42.34
CA ALA A 164 -18.85 3.22 -41.10
C ALA A 164 -20.24 3.75 -40.74
N SER A 165 -20.43 4.06 -39.46
CA SER A 165 -21.64 4.74 -39.02
C SER A 165 -21.64 6.20 -39.47
N GLU A 166 -22.83 6.77 -39.69
CA GLU A 166 -23.00 8.21 -40.04
C GLU A 166 -22.35 9.13 -38.99
N LYS A 167 -22.30 8.69 -37.73
CA LYS A 167 -21.65 9.41 -36.64
C LYS A 167 -20.13 9.41 -36.82
N LEU A 168 -19.53 8.26 -37.09
CA LEU A 168 -18.08 8.14 -37.31
C LEU A 168 -17.65 8.97 -38.53
N GLU A 169 -18.46 8.97 -39.60
CA GLU A 169 -18.25 9.82 -40.77
C GLU A 169 -18.23 11.31 -40.47
N LYS A 170 -19.20 11.79 -39.70
CA LYS A 170 -19.25 13.19 -39.29
C LYS A 170 -18.04 13.58 -38.45
N LEU A 171 -17.60 12.70 -37.55
CA LEU A 171 -16.43 12.93 -36.70
C LEU A 171 -15.15 12.99 -37.53
N HIS A 172 -14.92 12.00 -38.40
CA HIS A 172 -13.75 11.97 -39.28
C HIS A 172 -13.69 13.20 -40.20
N ASN A 173 -14.81 13.56 -40.83
CA ASN A 173 -14.88 14.74 -41.69
C ASN A 173 -14.63 16.03 -40.90
N SER A 174 -15.15 16.16 -39.68
CA SER A 174 -14.89 17.33 -38.84
C SER A 174 -13.42 17.45 -38.46
N LEU A 175 -12.75 16.32 -38.17
CA LEU A 175 -11.32 16.28 -37.92
C LEU A 175 -10.52 16.66 -39.17
N SER A 176 -10.83 16.04 -40.31
CA SER A 176 -10.15 16.31 -41.58
C SER A 176 -10.28 17.77 -42.01
N GLU A 177 -11.42 18.42 -41.74
CA GLU A 177 -11.62 19.84 -41.98
C GLU A 177 -10.70 20.73 -41.13
N MET A 178 -10.48 20.37 -39.86
CA MET A 178 -9.58 21.11 -38.97
C MET A 178 -8.11 20.88 -39.34
N THR A 179 -7.78 19.71 -39.87
CA THR A 179 -6.42 19.31 -40.27
C THR A 179 -6.12 19.56 -41.74
N LYS A 180 -7.04 20.16 -42.52
CA LYS A 180 -6.85 20.49 -43.95
C LYS A 180 -5.46 21.06 -44.19
N GLU A 181 -4.69 20.33 -45.00
CA GLU A 181 -3.36 20.73 -45.43
C GLU A 181 -3.46 21.99 -46.28
N GLU A 182 -2.81 23.07 -45.86
CA GLU A 182 -2.22 24.00 -46.82
C GLU A 182 -0.90 23.36 -47.25
N ASP A 183 -0.73 23.14 -48.56
CA ASP A 183 0.30 22.31 -49.20
C ASP A 183 1.61 22.14 -48.39
N SER A 184 2.02 20.87 -48.19
CA SER A 184 3.28 20.40 -47.58
C SER A 184 3.43 20.44 -46.04
N SER A 185 2.32 20.50 -45.30
CA SER A 185 2.33 20.42 -43.83
C SER A 185 2.52 18.98 -43.34
N THR A 186 3.50 18.72 -42.47
CA THR A 186 3.61 17.44 -41.75
C THR A 186 2.52 17.33 -40.66
N PRO A 187 2.18 16.13 -40.14
CA PRO A 187 1.27 15.99 -39.00
C PRO A 187 1.66 16.86 -37.78
N GLY A 188 2.96 17.12 -37.58
CA GLY A 188 3.46 18.05 -36.57
C GLY A 188 3.20 19.53 -36.89
N ASP A 189 3.19 19.93 -38.16
CA ASP A 189 2.90 21.31 -38.58
C ASP A 189 1.43 21.68 -38.38
N ILE A 190 0.52 20.71 -38.54
CA ILE A 190 -0.92 20.86 -38.27
C ILE A 190 -1.15 21.05 -36.77
N TYR A 191 -0.49 20.25 -35.94
CA TYR A 191 -0.57 20.38 -34.48
C TYR A 191 -0.03 21.72 -34.00
N ASN A 192 1.15 22.13 -34.50
CA ASN A 192 1.74 23.43 -34.20
C ASN A 192 0.83 24.59 -34.60
N ARG A 193 0.08 24.47 -35.73
CA ARG A 193 -0.90 25.48 -36.16
C ARG A 193 -2.10 25.55 -35.22
N LEU A 194 -2.62 24.40 -34.77
CA LEU A 194 -3.74 24.34 -33.82
C LEU A 194 -3.33 24.85 -32.44
N ALA A 195 -2.09 24.59 -32.01
CA ALA A 195 -1.54 25.05 -30.74
C ALA A 195 -1.37 26.59 -30.65
N VAL A 196 -1.41 27.31 -31.77
CA VAL A 196 -1.41 28.79 -31.78
C VAL A 196 -2.71 29.35 -31.19
N ASN A 197 -3.82 28.61 -31.29
CA ASN A 197 -5.11 29.00 -30.73
C ASN A 197 -5.64 27.94 -29.75
N PRO A 198 -5.61 28.20 -28.43
CA PRO A 198 -6.05 27.25 -27.40
C PRO A 198 -7.48 26.71 -27.61
N GLU A 199 -8.39 27.53 -28.15
CA GLU A 199 -9.78 27.12 -28.40
C GLU A 199 -9.88 26.09 -29.54
N ASP A 200 -9.06 26.23 -30.59
CA ASP A 200 -9.03 25.29 -31.72
C ASP A 200 -8.36 23.97 -31.33
N GLN A 201 -7.33 24.04 -30.46
CA GLN A 201 -6.67 22.87 -29.90
C GLN A 201 -7.61 22.06 -28.99
N GLU A 202 -8.28 22.71 -28.03
CA GLU A 202 -9.27 22.03 -27.16
C GLU A 202 -10.42 21.40 -27.97
N LYS A 203 -10.82 22.04 -29.06
CA LYS A 203 -11.85 21.52 -29.96
C LYS A 203 -11.35 20.31 -30.74
N TYR A 204 -10.13 20.36 -31.26
CA TYR A 204 -9.50 19.24 -31.95
C TYR A 204 -9.33 18.04 -31.03
N ASP A 205 -8.80 18.23 -29.82
CA ASP A 205 -8.59 17.16 -28.84
C ASP A 205 -9.92 16.48 -28.45
N ARG A 206 -10.98 17.28 -28.27
CA ARG A 206 -12.32 16.76 -28.01
C ARG A 206 -12.86 15.93 -29.15
N LEU A 207 -12.74 16.41 -30.40
CA LEU A 207 -13.18 15.69 -31.58
C LEU A 207 -12.37 14.41 -31.81
N LEU A 208 -11.06 14.45 -31.58
CA LEU A 208 -10.18 13.29 -31.72
C LEU A 208 -10.54 12.22 -30.70
N LYS A 209 -10.79 12.63 -29.45
CA LYS A 209 -11.29 11.75 -28.40
C LYS A 209 -12.62 11.10 -28.79
N GLU A 210 -13.60 11.89 -29.23
CA GLU A 210 -14.91 11.36 -29.64
C GLU A 210 -14.82 10.43 -30.86
N TYR A 211 -13.95 10.75 -31.83
CA TYR A 211 -13.69 9.91 -32.99
C TYR A 211 -13.09 8.56 -32.59
N ARG A 212 -12.03 8.57 -31.76
CA ARG A 212 -11.40 7.34 -31.27
C ARG A 212 -12.39 6.52 -30.44
N GLU A 213 -13.14 7.14 -29.53
CA GLU A 213 -14.17 6.44 -28.77
C GLU A 213 -15.17 5.71 -29.67
N GLU A 214 -15.62 6.33 -30.75
CA GLU A 214 -16.54 5.72 -31.70
C GLU A 214 -15.88 4.64 -32.57
N LEU A 215 -14.65 4.90 -33.05
CA LEU A 215 -13.87 3.99 -33.89
C LEU A 215 -13.56 2.69 -33.13
N TYR A 216 -12.96 2.77 -31.94
CA TYR A 216 -12.63 1.60 -31.14
C TYR A 216 -13.88 0.91 -30.58
N ARG A 217 -14.99 1.62 -30.34
CA ARG A 217 -16.24 0.98 -29.93
C ARG A 217 -16.81 0.08 -31.04
N SER A 218 -16.74 0.54 -32.29
CA SER A 218 -17.47 -0.10 -33.40
C SER A 218 -16.58 -0.97 -34.29
N HIS A 219 -15.28 -0.65 -34.37
CA HIS A 219 -14.32 -1.16 -35.35
C HIS A 219 -12.92 -1.41 -34.77
N MET A 220 -12.85 -1.81 -33.49
CA MET A 220 -11.59 -2.22 -32.87
C MET A 220 -10.84 -3.32 -33.64
N PRO A 221 -11.50 -4.38 -34.18
CA PRO A 221 -10.80 -5.41 -34.94
C PRO A 221 -10.06 -4.89 -36.17
N GLU A 222 -10.66 -3.94 -36.88
CA GLU A 222 -10.09 -3.30 -38.07
C GLU A 222 -8.83 -2.50 -37.71
N VAL A 223 -8.88 -1.72 -36.61
CA VAL A 223 -7.71 -0.95 -36.14
C VAL A 223 -6.55 -1.87 -35.74
N ILE A 224 -6.82 -3.00 -35.08
CA ILE A 224 -5.77 -3.93 -34.65
C ILE A 224 -5.17 -4.68 -35.85
N THR A 225 -6.01 -5.07 -36.80
CA THR A 225 -5.54 -5.70 -38.05
C THR A 225 -4.61 -4.77 -38.80
N ALA A 226 -4.98 -3.48 -38.91
CA ALA A 226 -4.13 -2.47 -39.53
C ALA A 226 -2.81 -2.29 -38.75
N LEU A 227 -2.87 -2.24 -37.41
CA LEU A 227 -1.68 -2.09 -36.57
C LEU A 227 -0.71 -3.28 -36.75
N GLY A 228 -1.23 -4.50 -36.85
CA GLY A 228 -0.49 -5.74 -37.16
C GLY A 228 0.38 -5.67 -38.41
N ASN A 229 -0.02 -4.86 -39.39
CA ASN A 229 0.67 -4.69 -40.66
C ASN A 229 1.73 -3.57 -40.63
N THR A 230 1.85 -2.83 -39.53
CA THR A 230 2.84 -1.75 -39.39
C THR A 230 4.24 -2.28 -39.05
N PRO A 231 5.33 -1.56 -39.37
CA PRO A 231 6.71 -2.01 -39.11
C PRO A 231 7.04 -2.27 -37.64
N VAL A 232 6.31 -1.61 -36.73
CA VAL A 232 6.37 -1.79 -35.29
C VAL A 232 5.50 -2.97 -34.82
N GLY A 233 4.52 -3.38 -35.63
CA GLY A 233 3.56 -4.43 -35.31
C GLY A 233 3.93 -5.85 -35.74
N ALA A 234 4.84 -6.01 -36.70
CA ALA A 234 5.11 -7.30 -37.36
C ALA A 234 5.63 -8.41 -36.43
N ASP A 235 6.31 -8.06 -35.32
CA ASP A 235 6.80 -9.00 -34.29
C ASP A 235 6.27 -8.67 -32.87
N SER A 236 5.41 -7.66 -32.71
CA SER A 236 5.14 -7.02 -31.39
C SER A 236 3.66 -6.77 -31.06
N ILE A 237 2.72 -7.14 -31.93
CA ILE A 237 1.29 -7.07 -31.59
C ILE A 237 0.81 -8.46 -31.22
N MET A 238 0.82 -8.73 -29.91
CA MET A 238 0.18 -9.89 -29.30
C MET A 238 -1.33 -9.69 -29.09
N PHE A 239 -1.90 -8.58 -29.58
CA PHE A 239 -3.28 -8.21 -29.32
C PHE A 239 -4.25 -8.89 -30.30
N ASP A 240 -5.04 -9.83 -29.79
CA ASP A 240 -6.14 -10.48 -30.49
C ASP A 240 -7.48 -9.86 -30.04
N PRO A 241 -8.19 -9.10 -30.89
CA PRO A 241 -9.49 -8.51 -30.55
C PRO A 241 -10.59 -9.53 -30.27
N THR A 242 -10.38 -10.78 -30.67
CA THR A 242 -11.32 -11.87 -30.44
C THR A 242 -11.10 -12.55 -29.09
N ASP A 243 -10.02 -12.21 -28.38
CA ASP A 243 -9.75 -12.64 -27.01
C ASP A 243 -10.41 -11.70 -26.01
N ASP A 244 -11.44 -12.21 -25.33
CA ASP A 244 -12.20 -11.49 -24.31
C ASP A 244 -11.31 -10.97 -23.15
N ALA A 245 -10.22 -11.68 -22.82
CA ALA A 245 -9.33 -11.28 -21.73
C ALA A 245 -8.53 -10.02 -22.10
N GLN A 246 -7.99 -9.98 -23.32
CA GLN A 246 -7.21 -8.84 -23.82
C GLN A 246 -8.11 -7.64 -24.08
N LYS A 247 -9.35 -7.85 -24.53
CA LYS A 247 -10.35 -6.80 -24.62
C LYS A 247 -10.69 -6.19 -23.26
N ALA A 248 -10.89 -7.03 -22.23
CA ALA A 248 -11.15 -6.54 -20.88
C ALA A 248 -9.96 -5.76 -20.30
N GLU A 249 -8.73 -6.16 -20.65
CA GLU A 249 -7.50 -5.45 -20.30
C GLU A 249 -7.39 -4.08 -21.00
N PHE A 250 -7.70 -4.01 -22.29
CA PHE A 250 -7.81 -2.74 -23.01
C PHE A 250 -8.81 -1.80 -22.33
N GLU A 251 -10.02 -2.29 -22.02
CA GLU A 251 -11.07 -1.53 -21.35
C GLU A 251 -10.64 -1.07 -19.94
N TYR A 252 -9.85 -1.88 -19.23
CA TYR A 252 -9.25 -1.51 -17.95
C TYR A 252 -8.28 -0.34 -18.10
N TYR A 253 -7.36 -0.38 -19.07
CA TYR A 253 -6.40 0.72 -19.29
C TYR A 253 -7.09 2.01 -19.77
N VAL A 254 -8.13 1.91 -20.60
CA VAL A 254 -8.97 3.06 -20.97
C VAL A 254 -9.63 3.65 -19.72
N SER A 255 -10.19 2.80 -18.84
CA SER A 255 -10.84 3.25 -17.61
C SER A 255 -9.85 3.93 -16.67
N ILE A 256 -8.68 3.32 -16.41
CA ILE A 256 -7.70 3.88 -15.46
C ILE A 256 -7.13 5.20 -15.97
N PHE A 257 -6.87 5.33 -17.28
CA PHE A 257 -6.44 6.60 -17.87
C PHE A 257 -7.47 7.69 -17.64
N ASN A 258 -8.74 7.42 -17.95
CA ASN A 258 -9.82 8.37 -17.73
C ASN A 258 -9.96 8.74 -16.25
N GLN A 259 -9.75 7.80 -15.32
CA GLN A 259 -9.77 8.07 -13.88
C GLN A 259 -8.62 8.99 -13.47
N ILE A 260 -7.41 8.76 -13.97
CA ILE A 260 -6.24 9.61 -13.70
C ILE A 260 -6.47 11.03 -14.25
N GLN A 261 -6.97 11.15 -15.48
CA GLN A 261 -7.31 12.45 -16.09
C GLN A 261 -8.41 13.19 -15.30
N ALA A 262 -9.45 12.48 -14.86
CA ALA A 262 -10.48 13.05 -14.00
C ALA A 262 -9.94 13.50 -12.63
N ASN A 263 -8.83 12.91 -12.17
CA ASN A 263 -8.08 13.32 -10.98
C ASN A 263 -7.01 14.40 -11.26
N GLY A 264 -7.15 15.15 -12.36
CA GLY A 264 -6.22 16.22 -12.73
C GLY A 264 -4.85 15.72 -13.22
N GLY A 265 -4.77 14.47 -13.69
CA GLY A 265 -3.54 13.88 -14.21
C GLY A 265 -2.54 13.44 -13.15
N LEU A 266 -2.97 13.32 -11.90
CA LEU A 266 -2.08 13.01 -10.77
C LEU A 266 -2.29 11.57 -10.28
N CYS A 267 -1.26 10.73 -10.48
CA CYS A 267 -1.22 9.35 -9.98
C CYS A 267 0.11 9.01 -9.29
N ILE A 268 0.12 7.92 -8.52
CA ILE A 268 1.31 7.35 -7.86
C ILE A 268 1.21 5.83 -7.85
N GLY A 269 2.35 5.17 -8.10
CA GLY A 269 2.46 3.72 -8.00
C GLY A 269 2.38 3.22 -6.55
N ILE A 270 1.68 2.11 -6.34
CA ILE A 270 1.52 1.46 -5.04
C ILE A 270 2.86 1.08 -4.38
N GLY A 271 3.88 0.73 -5.15
CA GLY A 271 5.21 0.38 -4.66
C GLY A 271 5.94 1.55 -4.00
N LYS A 272 5.48 2.79 -4.16
CA LYS A 272 5.98 3.94 -3.36
C LYS A 272 5.58 3.87 -1.89
N PHE A 273 4.63 3.00 -1.55
CA PHE A 273 4.18 2.75 -0.19
C PHE A 273 4.74 1.44 0.39
N ASP A 274 5.58 0.74 -0.37
CA ASP A 274 6.19 -0.50 0.10
C ASP A 274 7.03 -0.28 1.35
N GLY A 275 6.76 -1.13 2.35
CA GLY A 275 7.63 -1.29 3.50
C GLY A 275 8.87 -2.11 3.14
N PHE A 276 9.53 -2.65 4.17
CA PHE A 276 10.72 -3.49 3.99
C PHE A 276 10.47 -4.73 3.11
N ASN A 277 9.25 -5.24 3.08
CA ASN A 277 8.89 -6.48 2.40
C ASN A 277 8.42 -6.30 0.94
N GLY A 278 8.15 -5.07 0.48
CA GLY A 278 7.64 -4.85 -0.87
C GLY A 278 6.20 -5.34 -1.11
N ASP A 279 5.36 -5.38 -0.07
CA ASP A 279 4.07 -6.08 -0.07
C ASP A 279 2.85 -5.17 0.08
N ALA A 280 2.98 -3.84 -0.05
CA ALA A 280 1.88 -2.90 0.17
C ALA A 280 0.64 -3.19 -0.70
N SER A 281 0.85 -3.73 -1.90
CA SER A 281 -0.23 -4.12 -2.83
C SER A 281 -1.16 -5.22 -2.27
N SER A 282 -0.63 -6.06 -1.39
CA SER A 282 -1.29 -7.25 -0.83
C SER A 282 -1.46 -7.23 0.69
N ASP A 283 -0.85 -6.26 1.37
CA ASP A 283 -0.92 -6.14 2.83
C ASP A 283 -2.22 -5.44 3.28
N SER A 284 -3.14 -6.24 3.81
CA SER A 284 -4.41 -5.74 4.34
C SER A 284 -4.29 -5.03 5.70
N GLU A 285 -3.28 -5.39 6.51
CA GLU A 285 -3.03 -4.72 7.80
C GLU A 285 -2.52 -3.30 7.53
N TRP A 286 -1.56 -3.17 6.63
CA TRP A 286 -1.06 -1.88 6.15
C TRP A 286 -2.18 -1.00 5.60
N LEU A 287 -2.97 -1.51 4.66
CA LEU A 287 -4.05 -0.71 4.06
C LEU A 287 -5.05 -0.24 5.12
N THR A 288 -5.41 -1.13 6.06
CA THR A 288 -6.31 -0.80 7.17
C THR A 288 -5.75 0.32 8.03
N ALA A 289 -4.47 0.23 8.42
CA ALA A 289 -3.79 1.25 9.21
C ALA A 289 -3.73 2.59 8.48
N MET A 290 -3.44 2.60 7.17
CA MET A 290 -3.37 3.80 6.35
C MET A 290 -4.72 4.51 6.21
N ILE A 291 -5.82 3.75 6.13
CA ILE A 291 -7.18 4.30 6.13
C ILE A 291 -7.52 4.87 7.50
N GLN A 292 -7.23 4.15 8.59
CA GLN A 292 -7.54 4.59 9.95
C GLN A 292 -6.78 5.85 10.36
N CYS A 293 -5.52 5.99 9.94
CA CYS A 293 -4.73 7.20 10.19
C CYS A 293 -4.98 8.33 9.17
N GLY A 294 -5.92 8.14 8.24
CA GLY A 294 -6.32 9.13 7.24
C GLY A 294 -5.24 9.43 6.20
N GLN A 295 -4.26 8.54 6.02
CA GLN A 295 -3.23 8.69 4.99
C GLN A 295 -3.74 8.31 3.60
N ILE A 296 -4.71 7.40 3.55
CA ILE A 296 -5.38 6.96 2.33
C ILE A 296 -6.88 7.15 2.49
N SER A 297 -7.53 7.74 1.50
CA SER A 297 -8.99 7.78 1.40
C SER A 297 -9.48 6.77 0.35
N ILE A 298 -10.63 6.16 0.62
CA ILE A 298 -11.31 5.25 -0.31
C ILE A 298 -12.46 6.00 -0.97
N GLU A 299 -12.62 5.79 -2.27
CA GLU A 299 -13.61 6.47 -3.07
C GLU A 299 -14.29 5.52 -4.05
N LEU A 300 -15.55 5.80 -4.34
CA LEU A 300 -16.31 5.13 -5.38
C LEU A 300 -16.09 5.87 -6.69
N VAL A 301 -15.67 5.13 -7.71
CA VAL A 301 -15.60 5.61 -9.08
C VAL A 301 -16.97 5.42 -9.72
N LYS A 302 -17.55 6.52 -10.18
CA LYS A 302 -18.83 6.54 -10.88
C LYS A 302 -18.69 7.19 -12.23
N GLU A 303 -19.30 6.57 -13.22
CA GLU A 303 -19.44 7.14 -14.56
C GLU A 303 -20.87 7.67 -14.71
N ASP A 304 -21.00 8.91 -15.16
CA ASP A 304 -22.31 9.47 -15.50
C ASP A 304 -22.80 9.02 -16.89
N LYS A 305 -24.02 9.41 -17.26
CA LYS A 305 -24.62 9.03 -18.55
C LYS A 305 -23.86 9.54 -19.78
N ASN A 306 -22.94 10.49 -19.58
CA ASN A 306 -22.15 11.12 -20.63
C ASN A 306 -20.71 10.57 -20.63
N GLY A 307 -20.41 9.52 -19.87
CA GLY A 307 -19.06 8.94 -19.79
C GLY A 307 -18.10 9.70 -18.89
N LYS A 308 -18.58 10.70 -18.14
CA LYS A 308 -17.71 11.48 -17.24
C LYS A 308 -17.52 10.74 -15.94
N ILE A 309 -16.25 10.58 -15.56
CA ILE A 309 -15.85 9.97 -14.29
C ILE A 309 -15.95 11.00 -13.16
N ASN A 310 -16.59 10.59 -12.06
CA ASN A 310 -16.68 11.32 -10.81
C ASN A 310 -16.27 10.40 -9.66
N PHE A 311 -15.64 11.00 -8.64
CA PHE A 311 -15.25 10.30 -7.43
C PHE A 311 -16.13 10.72 -6.26
N GLU A 312 -16.65 9.74 -5.53
CA GLU A 312 -17.42 9.96 -4.31
C GLU A 312 -16.73 9.32 -3.11
N GLY A 313 -16.44 10.10 -2.07
CA GLY A 313 -15.83 9.57 -0.85
C GLY A 313 -16.68 8.49 -0.18
N THR A 314 -16.05 7.40 0.23
CA THR A 314 -16.67 6.34 1.02
C THR A 314 -15.77 5.94 2.18
N ALA A 315 -16.31 5.15 3.10
CA ALA A 315 -15.57 4.61 4.25
C ALA A 315 -16.15 3.25 4.63
N PRO A 316 -15.36 2.36 5.25
CA PRO A 316 -15.87 1.07 5.72
C PRO A 316 -17.03 1.17 6.73
N SER A 317 -17.25 2.34 7.34
CA SER A 317 -18.39 2.61 8.22
C SER A 317 -19.68 3.00 7.50
N SER A 318 -19.60 3.50 6.26
CA SER A 318 -20.73 3.99 5.47
C SER A 318 -21.03 3.16 4.23
N ASP A 319 -20.07 2.36 3.78
CA ASP A 319 -20.20 1.51 2.62
C ASP A 319 -21.02 0.23 2.93
N SER A 320 -21.60 -0.36 1.90
CA SER A 320 -22.39 -1.59 2.02
C SER A 320 -21.57 -2.87 1.80
N SER A 321 -20.47 -2.75 1.04
CA SER A 321 -19.54 -3.81 0.69
C SER A 321 -18.19 -3.71 1.42
N LEU A 322 -17.80 -2.53 1.93
CA LEU A 322 -16.63 -2.40 2.82
C LEU A 322 -17.05 -2.35 4.29
N ARG A 323 -16.33 -3.05 5.16
CA ARG A 323 -16.59 -3.09 6.62
C ARG A 323 -15.30 -3.22 7.41
N TYR A 324 -15.30 -2.75 8.65
CA TYR A 324 -14.32 -3.21 9.64
C TYR A 324 -14.79 -4.55 10.21
N THR A 325 -13.88 -5.51 10.30
CA THR A 325 -14.15 -6.84 10.87
C THR A 325 -12.98 -7.22 11.76
N GLU A 326 -13.25 -7.94 12.85
CA GLU A 326 -12.19 -8.49 13.71
C GLU A 326 -11.22 -9.33 12.87
N THR A 327 -9.92 -8.99 12.90
CA THR A 327 -8.89 -9.63 12.08
C THR A 327 -8.85 -11.15 12.31
N THR A 328 -9.06 -11.58 13.55
CA THR A 328 -9.09 -12.99 13.96
C THR A 328 -10.22 -13.81 13.31
N SER A 329 -11.29 -13.15 12.85
CA SER A 329 -12.43 -13.81 12.18
C SER A 329 -12.20 -14.08 10.69
N ILE A 330 -11.29 -13.33 10.06
CA ILE A 330 -10.97 -13.47 8.63
C ILE A 330 -9.61 -14.12 8.41
N ASP A 331 -8.67 -13.97 9.35
CA ASP A 331 -7.36 -14.58 9.33
C ASP A 331 -7.10 -15.38 10.61
N SER A 332 -7.26 -16.71 10.51
CA SER A 332 -6.97 -17.63 11.60
C SER A 332 -5.49 -17.66 12.01
N THR A 333 -4.58 -17.14 11.17
CA THR A 333 -3.15 -17.06 11.49
C THR A 333 -2.81 -15.86 12.36
N ALA A 334 -3.58 -14.77 12.27
CA ALA A 334 -3.42 -13.58 13.12
C ALA A 334 -3.59 -13.93 14.60
N ALA A 335 -4.65 -14.68 14.94
CA ALA A 335 -4.87 -15.15 16.31
C ALA A 335 -3.70 -16.00 16.84
N LYS A 336 -3.21 -16.94 16.02
CA LYS A 336 -2.08 -17.82 16.37
C LYS A 336 -0.78 -17.04 16.56
N LYS A 337 -0.53 -16.03 15.72
CA LYS A 337 0.65 -15.17 15.81
C LYS A 337 0.61 -14.31 17.08
N ALA A 338 -0.56 -13.75 17.41
CA ALA A 338 -0.76 -13.00 18.65
C ALA A 338 -0.56 -13.89 19.89
N GLU A 339 -1.14 -15.10 19.89
CA GLU A 339 -0.98 -16.08 20.96
C GLU A 339 0.49 -16.50 21.13
N ALA A 340 1.18 -16.84 20.03
CA ALA A 340 2.59 -17.23 20.08
C ALA A 340 3.51 -16.11 20.61
N LYS A 341 3.26 -14.85 20.21
CA LYS A 341 4.01 -13.69 20.73
C LYS A 341 3.76 -13.50 22.22
N TYR A 342 2.50 -13.55 22.65
CA TYR A 342 2.13 -13.45 24.05
C TYR A 342 2.79 -14.54 24.91
N GLU A 343 2.72 -15.80 24.49
CA GLU A 343 3.35 -16.92 25.20
C GLU A 343 4.87 -16.76 25.30
N HIS A 344 5.52 -16.30 24.21
CA HIS A 344 6.95 -16.05 24.19
C HIS A 344 7.36 -14.97 25.19
N ASP A 345 6.71 -13.82 25.14
CA ASP A 345 7.07 -12.65 25.94
C ASP A 345 6.74 -12.87 27.42
N LEU A 346 5.63 -13.53 27.73
CA LEU A 346 5.29 -13.95 29.08
C LEU A 346 6.34 -14.92 29.64
N LYS A 347 6.77 -15.90 28.83
CA LYS A 347 7.80 -16.86 29.24
C LYS A 347 9.14 -16.19 29.52
N GLU A 348 9.53 -15.18 28.75
CA GLU A 348 10.72 -14.38 29.05
C GLU A 348 10.60 -13.64 30.39
N ILE A 349 9.44 -13.04 30.66
CA ILE A 349 9.17 -12.33 31.90
C ILE A 349 9.24 -13.30 33.08
N GLU A 350 8.58 -14.46 32.99
CA GLU A 350 8.63 -15.49 34.03
C GLU A 350 10.06 -15.98 34.31
N GLN A 351 10.88 -16.14 33.27
CA GLN A 351 12.28 -16.55 33.44
C GLN A 351 13.09 -15.48 34.18
N LYS A 352 12.89 -14.21 33.85
CA LYS A 352 13.53 -13.07 34.53
C LYS A 352 13.06 -12.97 35.98
N ASP A 353 11.77 -13.17 36.23
CA ASP A 353 11.18 -13.15 37.58
C ASP A 353 11.76 -14.25 38.47
N LYS A 354 11.80 -15.49 37.97
CA LYS A 354 12.42 -16.64 38.66
C LYS A 354 13.89 -16.37 38.99
N LYS A 355 14.64 -15.72 38.09
CA LYS A 355 16.03 -15.35 38.33
C LYS A 355 16.17 -14.30 39.44
N PHE A 356 15.26 -13.32 39.49
CA PHE A 356 15.22 -12.35 40.58
C PHE A 356 14.86 -13.00 41.91
N ASP A 357 13.90 -13.93 41.97
CA ASP A 357 13.58 -14.67 43.20
C ASP A 357 14.75 -15.49 43.72
N LEU A 358 15.46 -16.19 42.83
CA LEU A 358 16.67 -16.93 43.21
C LEU A 358 17.77 -16.02 43.73
N THR A 359 17.89 -14.80 43.18
CA THR A 359 18.91 -13.84 43.62
C THR A 359 18.53 -13.22 44.95
N LEU A 360 17.26 -12.84 45.13
CA LEU A 360 16.74 -12.32 46.38
C LEU A 360 16.91 -13.34 47.52
N SER A 361 16.55 -14.61 47.28
CA SER A 361 16.72 -15.69 48.27
C SER A 361 18.18 -15.89 48.68
N LYS A 362 19.13 -15.78 47.74
CA LYS A 362 20.56 -15.81 48.04
C LYS A 362 20.99 -14.62 48.88
N LEU A 363 20.57 -13.41 48.50
CA LEU A 363 20.88 -12.17 49.23
C LEU A 363 20.30 -12.20 50.65
N GLU A 364 19.09 -12.72 50.85
CA GLU A 364 18.47 -12.92 52.17
C GLU A 364 19.26 -13.91 53.03
N THR A 365 19.74 -15.00 52.41
CA THR A 365 20.59 -15.99 53.10
C THR A 365 21.92 -15.37 53.52
N GLU A 366 22.57 -14.60 52.63
CA GLU A 366 23.81 -13.87 52.91
C GLU A 366 23.62 -12.80 53.98
N HIS A 367 22.53 -12.02 53.91
CA HIS A 367 22.17 -11.01 54.90
C HIS A 367 21.98 -11.63 56.28
N THR A 368 21.27 -12.76 56.37
CA THR A 368 21.07 -13.50 57.63
C THR A 368 22.39 -13.99 58.21
N ALA A 369 23.27 -14.54 57.36
CA ALA A 369 24.59 -15.01 57.78
C ALA A 369 25.48 -13.86 58.29
N LEU A 370 25.52 -12.73 57.58
CA LEU A 370 26.29 -11.55 57.96
C LEU A 370 25.72 -10.87 59.21
N THR A 371 24.40 -10.84 59.38
CA THR A 371 23.75 -10.32 60.59
C THR A 371 24.12 -11.18 61.81
N THR A 372 24.15 -12.50 61.65
CA THR A 372 24.61 -13.43 62.70
C THR A 372 26.09 -13.18 63.02
N GLU A 373 26.95 -13.00 61.99
CA GLU A 373 28.36 -12.66 62.18
C GLU A 373 28.53 -11.32 62.91
N TYR A 374 27.75 -10.30 62.51
CA TYR A 374 27.73 -8.98 63.12
C TYR A 374 27.43 -9.05 64.62
N GLU A 375 26.34 -9.73 65.02
CA GLU A 375 25.98 -9.89 66.43
C GLU A 375 27.05 -10.67 67.21
N SER A 376 27.68 -11.66 66.59
CA SER A 376 28.77 -12.41 67.22
C SER A 376 30.01 -11.54 67.48
N VAL A 377 30.41 -10.70 66.51
CA VAL A 377 31.57 -9.80 66.62
C VAL A 377 31.27 -8.68 67.60
N LYS A 378 30.07 -8.09 67.54
CA LYS A 378 29.60 -7.07 68.47
C LYS A 378 29.66 -7.56 69.91
N LYS A 379 29.16 -8.76 70.19
CA LYS A 379 29.23 -9.37 71.52
C LYS A 379 30.67 -9.55 72.01
N VAL A 380 31.59 -9.99 71.15
CA VAL A 380 33.01 -10.12 71.50
C VAL A 380 33.64 -8.76 71.83
N ILE A 381 33.23 -7.69 71.14
CA ILE A 381 33.67 -6.32 71.46
C ILE A 381 33.13 -5.90 72.83
N GLU A 382 31.84 -6.09 73.09
CA GLU A 382 31.19 -5.79 74.37
C GLU A 382 31.88 -6.53 75.54
N ASP A 383 32.09 -7.84 75.41
CA ASP A 383 32.77 -8.66 76.43
C ASP A 383 34.20 -8.18 76.72
N ASN A 384 34.93 -7.74 75.70
CA ASN A 384 36.30 -7.23 75.87
C ASN A 384 36.33 -5.84 76.51
N ILE A 385 35.36 -4.98 76.17
CA ILE A 385 35.18 -3.67 76.80
C ILE A 385 34.90 -3.87 78.29
N ASP A 386 33.95 -4.74 78.65
CA ASP A 386 33.59 -5.04 80.04
C ASP A 386 34.76 -5.59 80.85
N ARG A 387 35.56 -6.50 80.26
CA ARG A 387 36.78 -7.01 80.91
C ARG A 387 37.79 -5.91 81.14
N THR A 388 37.99 -5.04 80.15
CA THR A 388 38.92 -3.91 80.26
C THR A 388 38.47 -2.96 81.36
N PHE A 389 37.19 -2.57 81.39
CA PHE A 389 36.64 -1.72 82.45
C PHE A 389 36.82 -2.34 83.84
N LYS A 390 36.56 -3.64 84.01
CA LYS A 390 36.74 -4.35 85.29
C LYS A 390 38.19 -4.42 85.76
N ILE A 391 39.17 -4.34 84.86
CA ILE A 391 40.60 -4.35 85.21
C ILE A 391 41.06 -2.95 85.67
N PHE A 392 40.37 -1.89 85.24
CA PHE A 392 40.72 -0.50 85.56
C PHE A 392 39.81 0.15 86.63
N SER A 393 38.78 -0.56 87.11
CA SER A 393 37.96 -0.22 88.28
C SER A 393 38.45 -0.96 89.52
#